data_AF-A0A419HJX7-F1
#
_entry.id   AF-A0A419HJX7-F1
#
_cell.length_a   1.000
_cell.length_b   1.000
_cell.length_c   1.000
_cell.angle_alpha   90.00
_cell.angle_beta   90.00
_cell.angle_gamma   90.00
#
_symmetry.space_group_name_H-M   'P 1'
#
loop_
_entity.id
_entity.type
_entity.pdbx_description
1 polymer ?
#
loop_
_entity_poly.entity_id
_entity_poly.type
_entity_poly.pdbx_seq_one_letter_code
_entity_poly.pdbx_strand_id
1 'polypeptide(L)'
;MRVRTAAELLEALDSASRLITIDGEIADLPPITLPPGVTLRGGTLRFGGAGIRLTADNTLDELTVLAPEPQVAIGLTGTVADLGTLVLTDVHTTGQVALLAENAVRGGHIRIDGLRVERADLRERTLRPAGFGVEAMQGALTLWNLVPGSTLTAQLADVSAGSAEHPVRGSGIFVGGGVRVSRLHTGEIHTDGGIAPGTPDLISGGVFVITGAVVSEVVNAGPVTTYGANDMVLDNWGEVQHWRATAPVTSHGPSGIGFVNFGAIDRLDVTAPIKTTGPGARGFNLYDGTLREATFAGIGTSGDGSVGIQISKPMGSLTVTGDVRTSGGEGLSLVKGVQVPLKAVAVSVKPGGDIGSLVVRGTIATRGSDVASVEIDGHVGHFETGSITAMRASAVLG
;
A
#
# COMPACT_ATOMS: atom_id res chain seq x y z
N MET A 1 -8.14 5.68 36.09
CA MET A 1 -6.94 5.59 36.94
C MET A 1 -5.81 6.32 36.24
N ARG A 2 -4.97 7.08 36.96
CA ARG A 2 -3.78 7.74 36.38
C ARG A 2 -2.54 6.97 36.83
N VAL A 3 -1.62 6.71 35.91
CA VAL A 3 -0.40 5.91 36.17
C VAL A 3 0.84 6.59 35.59
N ARG A 4 1.97 6.42 36.25
CA ARG A 4 3.29 7.00 35.92
C ARG A 4 4.42 5.99 35.90
N THR A 5 4.18 4.76 36.37
CA THR A 5 5.19 3.71 36.45
C THR A 5 4.68 2.40 35.85
N ALA A 6 5.60 1.52 35.48
CA ALA A 6 5.26 0.21 34.95
C ALA A 6 4.44 -0.61 35.97
N ALA A 7 4.81 -0.56 37.25
CA ALA A 7 4.09 -1.26 38.31
C ALA A 7 2.64 -0.76 38.44
N GLU A 8 2.43 0.57 38.43
CA GLU A 8 1.10 1.17 38.48
C GLU A 8 0.25 0.81 37.26
N LEU A 9 0.85 0.77 36.07
CA LEU A 9 0.14 0.35 34.85
C LEU A 9 -0.28 -1.11 34.92
N LEU A 10 0.62 -2.01 35.33
CA LEU A 10 0.31 -3.43 35.46
C LEU A 10 -0.78 -3.68 36.51
N GLU A 11 -0.70 -3.02 37.67
CA GLU A 11 -1.76 -3.08 38.69
C GLU A 11 -3.09 -2.53 38.17
N ALA A 12 -3.07 -1.44 37.39
CA ALA A 12 -4.26 -0.88 36.79
C ALA A 12 -4.93 -1.83 35.79
N LEU A 13 -4.15 -2.62 35.03
CA LEU A 13 -4.66 -3.62 34.09
C LEU A 13 -5.29 -4.82 34.79
N ASP A 14 -4.80 -5.19 35.98
CA ASP A 14 -5.39 -6.26 36.79
C ASP A 14 -6.62 -5.81 37.61
N SER A 15 -6.86 -4.49 37.67
CA SER A 15 -8.00 -3.89 38.34
C SER A 15 -9.26 -3.85 37.46
N ALA A 16 -10.40 -3.47 38.05
CA ALA A 16 -11.64 -3.21 37.29
C ALA A 16 -11.64 -1.87 36.51
N SER A 17 -10.49 -1.19 36.39
CA SER A 17 -10.38 0.10 35.73
C SER A 17 -10.61 0.00 34.22
N ARG A 18 -11.62 0.72 33.70
CA ARG A 18 -11.90 0.78 32.26
C ARG A 18 -11.15 1.89 31.53
N LEU A 19 -10.67 2.91 32.25
CA LEU A 19 -9.92 4.03 31.69
C LEU A 19 -8.63 4.22 32.49
N ILE A 20 -7.50 4.09 31.81
CA ILE A 20 -6.15 4.26 32.36
C ILE A 20 -5.48 5.40 31.60
N THR A 21 -5.12 6.47 32.31
CA THR A 21 -4.42 7.63 31.75
C THR A 21 -2.94 7.53 32.08
N ILE A 22 -2.10 7.53 31.06
CA ILE A 22 -0.65 7.55 31.21
C ILE A 22 -0.22 9.01 31.39
N ASP A 23 0.52 9.29 32.46
CA ASP A 23 1.04 10.62 32.75
C ASP A 23 2.57 10.62 32.57
N GLY A 24 3.01 11.14 31.41
CA GLY A 24 4.42 11.15 31.01
C GLY A 24 4.82 9.91 30.20
N GLU A 25 6.06 9.46 30.41
CA GLU A 25 6.63 8.28 29.77
C GLU A 25 6.78 7.13 30.78
N ILE A 26 6.33 5.94 30.40
CA ILE A 26 6.59 4.70 31.13
C ILE A 26 7.51 3.84 30.27
N ALA A 27 8.71 3.58 30.78
CA ALA A 27 9.74 2.81 30.09
C ALA A 27 9.89 1.38 30.62
N ASP A 28 10.67 0.59 29.88
CA ASP A 28 11.05 -0.79 30.19
C ASP A 28 9.85 -1.72 30.41
N LEU A 29 8.76 -1.48 29.67
CA LEU A 29 7.57 -2.29 29.76
C LEU A 29 7.78 -3.67 29.12
N PRO A 30 7.35 -4.76 29.79
CA PRO A 30 7.11 -6.01 29.10
C PRO A 30 5.91 -5.87 28.15
N PRO A 31 5.72 -6.79 27.19
CA PRO A 31 4.49 -6.83 26.41
C PRO A 31 3.27 -6.91 27.33
N ILE A 32 2.25 -6.10 27.06
CA ILE A 32 1.02 -6.06 27.85
C ILE A 32 -0.17 -6.56 27.02
N THR A 33 -1.16 -7.14 27.68
CA THR A 33 -2.45 -7.47 27.06
C THR A 33 -3.53 -6.66 27.72
N LEU A 34 -4.32 -5.94 26.94
CA LEU A 34 -5.43 -5.18 27.48
C LEU A 34 -6.62 -6.09 27.78
N PRO A 35 -7.18 -6.05 29.00
CA PRO A 35 -8.46 -6.68 29.28
C PRO A 35 -9.56 -6.09 28.40
N PRO A 36 -10.66 -6.81 28.14
CA PRO A 36 -11.76 -6.30 27.35
C PRO A 36 -12.32 -4.97 27.87
N GLY A 37 -12.65 -4.04 26.97
CA GLY A 37 -13.26 -2.75 27.31
C GLY A 37 -12.33 -1.73 27.97
N VAL A 38 -11.03 -2.01 28.04
CA VAL A 38 -10.04 -1.08 28.62
C VAL A 38 -9.60 -0.05 27.57
N THR A 39 -9.58 1.21 28.01
CA THR A 39 -9.02 2.36 27.30
C THR A 39 -7.69 2.77 27.93
N LEU A 40 -6.64 2.85 27.12
CA LEU A 40 -5.42 3.56 27.48
C LEU A 40 -5.41 4.93 26.79
N ARG A 41 -5.13 5.99 27.56
CA ARG A 41 -5.14 7.37 27.06
C ARG A 41 -3.87 8.15 27.43
N GLY A 42 -3.34 8.91 26.47
CA GLY A 42 -2.25 9.87 26.68
C GLY A 42 -0.88 9.23 26.82
N GLY A 43 0.16 10.04 26.79
CA GLY A 43 1.52 9.67 27.21
C GLY A 43 2.28 8.72 26.28
N THR A 44 3.41 8.22 26.78
CA THR A 44 4.33 7.37 26.03
C THR A 44 4.56 6.05 26.75
N LEU A 45 4.46 4.93 26.03
CA LEU A 45 4.76 3.59 26.51
C LEU A 45 5.94 3.03 25.72
N ARG A 46 7.04 2.71 26.38
CA ARG A 46 8.24 2.14 25.75
C ARG A 46 8.46 0.70 26.18
N PHE A 47 8.55 -0.17 25.19
CA PHE A 47 8.69 -1.62 25.32
C PHE A 47 10.08 -2.07 24.90
N GLY A 48 10.64 -3.05 25.62
CA GLY A 48 11.89 -3.71 25.22
C GLY A 48 11.73 -4.71 24.07
N GLY A 49 10.49 -5.06 23.72
CA GLY A 49 10.14 -6.04 22.70
C GLY A 49 8.77 -5.72 22.08
N ALA A 50 7.91 -6.73 21.93
CA ALA A 50 6.53 -6.50 21.50
C ALA A 50 5.76 -5.59 22.47
N GLY A 51 4.82 -4.82 21.95
CA GLY A 51 4.07 -3.84 22.72
C GLY A 51 2.72 -4.35 23.23
N ILE A 52 1.65 -3.68 22.81
CA ILE A 52 0.30 -3.85 23.31
C ILE A 52 -0.44 -4.93 22.50
N ARG A 53 -1.07 -5.88 23.20
CA ARG A 53 -2.02 -6.84 22.62
C ARG A 53 -3.45 -6.47 22.97
N LEU A 54 -4.27 -6.29 21.95
CA LEU A 54 -5.69 -5.96 22.06
C LEU A 54 -6.53 -7.25 22.11
N THR A 55 -7.60 -7.20 22.88
CA THR A 55 -8.61 -8.26 23.00
C THR A 55 -9.93 -7.79 22.38
N ALA A 56 -10.89 -7.30 23.18
CA ALA A 56 -12.20 -6.85 22.73
C ALA A 56 -12.54 -5.47 23.30
N ASP A 57 -13.21 -4.62 22.52
CA ASP A 57 -13.66 -3.28 22.94
C ASP A 57 -12.53 -2.38 23.50
N ASN A 58 -11.30 -2.58 23.04
CA ASN A 58 -10.17 -1.79 23.50
C ASN A 58 -10.05 -0.47 22.74
N THR A 59 -9.61 0.56 23.46
CA THR A 59 -9.32 1.88 22.90
C THR A 59 -7.89 2.31 23.24
N LEU A 60 -7.14 2.75 22.25
CA LEU A 60 -5.88 3.48 22.39
C LEU A 60 -6.11 4.91 21.90
N ASP A 61 -5.82 5.89 22.74
CA ASP A 61 -6.21 7.28 22.50
C ASP A 61 -5.08 8.24 22.86
N GLU A 62 -4.64 9.09 21.94
CA GLU A 62 -3.56 10.07 22.12
C GLU A 62 -2.27 9.43 22.68
N LEU A 63 -1.86 8.29 22.12
CA LEU A 63 -0.81 7.44 22.66
C LEU A 63 0.43 7.38 21.77
N THR A 64 1.61 7.41 22.38
CA THR A 64 2.86 7.04 21.71
C THR A 64 3.33 5.66 22.19
N VAL A 65 3.44 4.69 21.28
CA VAL A 65 3.87 3.31 21.55
C VAL A 65 5.24 3.07 20.91
N LEU A 66 6.27 2.85 21.72
CA LEU A 66 7.63 2.66 21.24
C LEU A 66 8.06 1.21 21.45
N ALA A 67 8.05 0.42 20.38
CA ALA A 67 8.67 -0.90 20.33
C ALA A 67 9.88 -0.88 19.39
N PRO A 68 10.80 -1.86 19.46
CA PRO A 68 11.85 -2.02 18.46
C PRO A 68 11.26 -2.20 17.06
N GLU A 69 11.90 -1.65 16.02
CA GLU A 69 11.36 -1.64 14.65
C GLU A 69 10.91 -3.02 14.10
N PRO A 70 11.63 -4.14 14.38
CA PRO A 70 11.21 -5.46 13.92
C PRO A 70 10.05 -6.08 14.72
N GLN A 71 9.62 -5.43 15.80
CA GLN A 71 8.60 -5.96 16.71
C GLN A 71 7.20 -5.47 16.35
N VAL A 72 6.19 -6.23 16.80
CA VAL A 72 4.80 -5.79 16.76
C VAL A 72 4.57 -4.86 17.96
N ALA A 73 4.36 -3.59 17.68
CA ALA A 73 4.06 -2.57 18.69
C ALA A 73 2.61 -2.67 19.17
N ILE A 74 1.68 -2.94 18.25
CA ILE A 74 0.26 -3.10 18.54
C ILE A 74 -0.25 -4.32 17.76
N GLY A 75 -0.87 -5.29 18.42
CA GLY A 75 -1.41 -6.47 17.75
C GLY A 75 -2.62 -7.07 18.45
N LEU A 76 -3.18 -8.14 17.88
CA LEU A 76 -4.31 -8.88 18.47
C LEU A 76 -3.82 -10.10 19.27
N THR A 77 -4.57 -10.52 20.28
CA THR A 77 -4.28 -11.79 20.98
C THR A 77 -4.76 -13.03 20.20
N GLY A 78 -5.79 -12.90 19.37
CA GLY A 78 -6.45 -14.03 18.70
C GLY A 78 -7.29 -14.93 19.63
N THR A 79 -7.48 -14.55 20.89
CA THR A 79 -8.12 -15.40 21.93
C THR A 79 -9.62 -15.17 22.09
N VAL A 80 -10.16 -14.08 21.55
CA VAL A 80 -11.58 -13.74 21.64
C VAL A 80 -12.28 -14.05 20.31
N ALA A 81 -13.56 -14.46 20.39
CA ALA A 81 -14.34 -14.74 19.20
C ALA A 81 -14.84 -13.47 18.50
N ASP A 82 -15.18 -12.45 19.27
CA ASP A 82 -15.63 -11.16 18.78
C ASP A 82 -14.73 -10.08 19.38
N LEU A 83 -14.17 -9.23 18.51
CA LEU A 83 -13.36 -8.09 18.92
C LEU A 83 -14.22 -6.93 19.44
N GLY A 84 -15.55 -6.98 19.25
CA GLY A 84 -16.42 -5.84 19.49
C GLY A 84 -15.98 -4.67 18.61
N THR A 85 -15.71 -3.51 19.21
CA THR A 85 -15.09 -2.38 18.49
C THR A 85 -13.72 -2.01 19.04
N LEU A 86 -12.68 -2.18 18.23
CA LEU A 86 -11.33 -1.69 18.54
C LEU A 86 -11.17 -0.27 17.99
N VAL A 87 -10.65 0.63 18.82
CA VAL A 87 -10.47 2.05 18.46
C VAL A 87 -9.01 2.47 18.67
N LEU A 88 -8.39 3.02 17.65
CA LEU A 88 -7.11 3.73 17.75
C LEU A 88 -7.35 5.18 17.29
N THR A 89 -7.12 6.15 18.17
CA THR A 89 -7.26 7.58 17.89
C THR A 89 -5.97 8.31 18.25
N ASP A 90 -5.40 9.05 17.30
CA ASP A 90 -4.17 9.84 17.47
C ASP A 90 -3.02 9.01 18.08
N VAL A 91 -2.72 7.89 17.43
CA VAL A 91 -1.70 6.92 17.90
C VAL A 91 -0.43 7.07 17.07
N HIS A 92 0.70 7.26 17.74
CA HIS A 92 2.03 7.26 17.14
C HIS A 92 2.79 6.01 17.56
N THR A 93 3.55 5.39 16.65
CA THR A 93 4.28 4.18 17.00
C THR A 93 5.60 3.98 16.25
N THR A 94 6.54 3.30 16.91
CA THR A 94 7.66 2.59 16.27
C THR A 94 7.45 1.09 16.44
N GLY A 95 7.69 0.33 15.38
CA GLY A 95 7.28 -1.07 15.25
C GLY A 95 5.92 -1.19 14.56
N GLN A 96 5.55 -2.43 14.23
CA GLN A 96 4.39 -2.73 13.41
C GLN A 96 3.06 -2.62 14.18
N VAL A 97 2.01 -2.14 13.51
CA VAL A 97 0.62 -2.38 13.91
C VAL A 97 0.09 -3.59 13.13
N ALA A 98 0.04 -4.76 13.77
CA ALA A 98 -0.33 -6.04 13.15
C ALA A 98 -1.67 -6.55 13.69
N LEU A 99 -2.77 -6.13 13.06
CA LEU A 99 -4.13 -6.56 13.38
C LEU A 99 -4.49 -7.82 12.57
N LEU A 100 -3.90 -8.94 12.98
CA LEU A 100 -4.11 -10.25 12.37
C LEU A 100 -5.23 -11.00 13.08
N ALA A 101 -6.39 -11.14 12.43
CA ALA A 101 -7.45 -11.99 12.92
C ALA A 101 -7.15 -13.45 12.57
N GLU A 102 -6.87 -14.22 13.61
CA GLU A 102 -6.51 -15.63 13.58
C GLU A 102 -7.28 -16.39 14.66
N ASN A 103 -7.11 -17.72 14.69
CA ASN A 103 -7.56 -18.59 15.78
C ASN A 103 -9.05 -18.47 16.09
N ALA A 104 -9.42 -17.84 17.22
CA ALA A 104 -10.80 -17.73 17.69
C ALA A 104 -11.58 -16.60 17.02
N VAL A 105 -10.91 -15.59 16.43
CA VAL A 105 -11.58 -14.39 15.93
C VAL A 105 -12.54 -14.72 14.78
N ARG A 106 -13.79 -14.26 14.88
CA ARG A 106 -14.86 -14.46 13.89
C ARG A 106 -15.49 -13.15 13.42
N GLY A 107 -15.32 -12.06 14.17
CA GLY A 107 -15.94 -10.80 13.85
C GLY A 107 -15.38 -9.63 14.67
N GLY A 108 -15.81 -8.44 14.28
CA GLY A 108 -15.48 -7.20 14.96
C GLY A 108 -15.47 -6.00 14.02
N HIS A 109 -15.38 -4.83 14.63
CA HIS A 109 -15.19 -3.56 13.96
C HIS A 109 -13.87 -2.92 14.40
N ILE A 110 -13.12 -2.37 13.45
CA ILE A 110 -11.87 -1.67 13.70
C ILE A 110 -12.01 -0.24 13.20
N ARG A 111 -11.83 0.73 14.10
CA ARG A 111 -11.80 2.15 13.77
C ARG A 111 -10.43 2.72 14.09
N ILE A 112 -9.76 3.23 13.07
CA ILE A 112 -8.48 3.93 13.21
C ILE A 112 -8.66 5.35 12.70
N ASP A 113 -8.21 6.32 13.47
CA ASP A 113 -8.22 7.75 13.12
C ASP A 113 -6.91 8.39 13.60
N GLY A 114 -6.08 8.90 12.71
CA GLY A 114 -4.81 9.52 13.07
C GLY A 114 -3.74 8.52 13.55
N LEU A 115 -3.52 7.42 12.82
CA LEU A 115 -2.41 6.50 13.10
C LEU A 115 -1.15 6.89 12.32
N ARG A 116 -0.02 7.04 13.01
CA ARG A 116 1.30 7.26 12.41
C ARG A 116 2.30 6.20 12.86
N VAL A 117 2.73 5.36 11.90
CA VAL A 117 3.85 4.43 12.10
C VAL A 117 5.13 5.11 11.62
N GLU A 118 5.93 5.62 12.54
CA GLU A 118 7.15 6.38 12.19
C GLU A 118 8.20 5.49 11.52
N ARG A 119 8.40 4.29 12.07
CA ARG A 119 9.43 3.34 11.64
C ARG A 119 8.97 1.92 11.94
N ALA A 120 9.23 0.99 11.02
CA ALA A 120 9.03 -0.44 11.21
C ALA A 120 9.93 -1.22 10.25
N ASP A 121 10.33 -2.44 10.63
CA ASP A 121 11.08 -3.36 9.75
C ASP A 121 10.40 -4.72 9.67
N LEU A 122 9.84 -5.01 8.50
CA LEU A 122 8.97 -6.14 8.25
C LEU A 122 9.62 -7.18 7.33
N ARG A 123 10.91 -7.02 7.01
CA ARG A 123 11.63 -7.91 6.10
C ARG A 123 11.68 -9.35 6.62
N GLU A 124 11.67 -9.52 7.93
CA GLU A 124 11.66 -10.83 8.59
C GLU A 124 10.25 -11.43 8.74
N ARG A 125 9.18 -10.72 8.36
CA ARG A 125 7.82 -11.28 8.36
C ARG A 125 7.68 -12.31 7.23
N THR A 126 7.50 -13.57 7.61
CA THR A 126 7.39 -14.71 6.68
C THR A 126 5.97 -15.00 6.24
N LEU A 127 4.97 -14.65 7.05
CA LEU A 127 3.57 -14.79 6.65
C LEU A 127 3.22 -13.73 5.61
N ARG A 128 3.05 -14.16 4.36
CA ARG A 128 2.81 -13.30 3.20
C ARG A 128 1.71 -13.89 2.33
N PRO A 129 0.79 -13.07 1.77
CA PRO A 129 -0.10 -13.58 0.73
C PRO A 129 0.71 -13.88 -0.54
N ALA A 130 0.41 -15.00 -1.18
CA ALA A 130 0.96 -15.36 -2.48
C ALA A 130 -0.12 -15.19 -3.55
N GLY A 131 0.25 -14.62 -4.69
CA GLY A 131 -0.65 -14.38 -5.81
C GLY A 131 0.12 -13.92 -7.04
N PHE A 132 -0.37 -14.24 -8.24
CA PHE A 132 0.19 -13.71 -9.50
C PHE A 132 1.70 -13.94 -9.71
N GLY A 133 2.24 -15.02 -9.13
CA GLY A 133 3.66 -15.38 -9.22
C GLY A 133 4.58 -14.66 -8.23
N VAL A 134 4.03 -13.94 -7.25
CA VAL A 134 4.79 -13.21 -6.22
C VAL A 134 4.20 -13.40 -4.82
N GLU A 135 5.01 -13.13 -3.80
CA GLU A 135 4.58 -12.88 -2.43
C GLU A 135 4.61 -11.38 -2.13
N ALA A 136 3.63 -10.87 -1.37
CA ALA A 136 3.64 -9.48 -0.92
C ALA A 136 4.09 -9.34 0.54
N MET A 137 5.05 -8.45 0.80
CA MET A 137 5.49 -8.14 2.16
C MET A 137 4.36 -7.45 2.96
N GLN A 138 4.32 -7.71 4.27
CA GLN A 138 3.36 -7.07 5.16
C GLN A 138 3.59 -5.56 5.30
N GLY A 139 2.56 -4.86 5.78
CA GLY A 139 2.55 -3.41 6.00
C GLY A 139 2.88 -2.97 7.42
N ALA A 140 3.40 -1.75 7.56
CA ALA A 140 3.54 -1.03 8.83
C ALA A 140 2.23 -1.04 9.61
N LEU A 141 1.10 -0.80 8.92
CA LEU A 141 -0.22 -1.24 9.32
C LEU A 141 -0.61 -2.47 8.49
N THR A 142 -0.86 -3.59 9.15
CA THR A 142 -1.44 -4.80 8.56
C THR A 142 -2.79 -5.08 9.21
N LEU A 143 -3.87 -4.96 8.45
CA LEU A 143 -5.20 -5.47 8.82
C LEU A 143 -5.51 -6.69 7.97
N TRP A 144 -5.43 -7.88 8.56
CA TRP A 144 -5.58 -9.11 7.80
C TRP A 144 -6.47 -10.11 8.53
N ASN A 145 -7.60 -10.46 7.93
CA ASN A 145 -8.45 -11.52 8.43
C ASN A 145 -8.14 -12.85 7.73
N LEU A 146 -7.41 -13.71 8.43
CA LEU A 146 -6.94 -15.00 7.94
C LEU A 146 -7.95 -16.13 8.16
N VAL A 147 -9.05 -15.88 8.89
CA VAL A 147 -10.04 -16.90 9.22
C VAL A 147 -11.07 -17.02 8.09
N PRO A 148 -11.15 -18.16 7.38
CA PRO A 148 -12.14 -18.33 6.32
C PRO A 148 -13.57 -18.27 6.84
N GLY A 149 -14.47 -17.65 6.06
CA GLY A 149 -15.89 -17.53 6.40
C GLY A 149 -16.22 -16.52 7.51
N SER A 150 -15.23 -15.88 8.11
CA SER A 150 -15.42 -14.79 9.06
C SER A 150 -15.40 -13.43 8.36
N THR A 151 -15.85 -12.37 9.03
CA THR A 151 -15.81 -11.02 8.49
C THR A 151 -15.41 -10.02 9.56
N LEU A 152 -14.37 -9.24 9.28
CA LEU A 152 -14.11 -7.99 9.98
C LEU A 152 -14.64 -6.81 9.18
N THR A 153 -15.02 -5.75 9.88
CA THR A 153 -15.35 -4.46 9.27
C THR A 153 -14.38 -3.40 9.73
N ALA A 154 -14.09 -2.39 8.89
CA ALA A 154 -13.20 -1.31 9.29
C ALA A 154 -13.52 0.06 8.69
N GLN A 155 -13.04 1.08 9.41
CA GLN A 155 -12.89 2.47 8.99
C GLN A 155 -11.48 2.91 9.36
N LEU A 156 -10.69 3.29 8.36
CA LEU A 156 -9.29 3.67 8.52
C LEU A 156 -9.13 5.09 8.00
N ALA A 157 -8.93 6.04 8.91
CA ALA A 157 -8.78 7.46 8.63
C ALA A 157 -7.37 7.94 9.00
N ASP A 158 -6.82 8.82 8.15
CA ASP A 158 -5.56 9.54 8.38
C ASP A 158 -4.39 8.65 8.81
N VAL A 159 -4.22 7.52 8.13
CA VAL A 159 -3.12 6.58 8.39
C VAL A 159 -1.88 6.97 7.59
N SER A 160 -0.73 7.12 8.26
CA SER A 160 0.57 7.46 7.65
C SER A 160 1.66 6.47 8.09
N ALA A 161 2.66 6.28 7.24
CA ALA A 161 3.74 5.32 7.50
C ALA A 161 5.08 5.79 6.93
N GLY A 162 6.11 5.86 7.77
CA GLY A 162 7.46 6.25 7.36
C GLY A 162 7.62 7.74 7.05
N SER A 163 8.83 8.10 6.66
CA SER A 163 9.24 9.42 6.15
C SER A 163 10.28 9.25 5.05
N ALA A 164 10.60 10.32 4.31
CA ALA A 164 11.66 10.27 3.30
C ALA A 164 13.02 9.88 3.89
N GLU A 165 13.33 10.36 5.10
CA GLU A 165 14.58 10.05 5.81
C GLU A 165 14.57 8.65 6.43
N HIS A 166 13.39 8.18 6.82
CA HIS A 166 13.19 6.88 7.48
C HIS A 166 11.98 6.15 6.89
N PRO A 167 12.12 5.59 5.67
CA PRO A 167 11.05 4.79 5.08
C PRO A 167 10.85 3.51 5.89
N VAL A 168 9.60 3.02 5.95
CA VAL A 168 9.32 1.69 6.51
C VAL A 168 10.01 0.63 5.66
N ARG A 169 10.66 -0.35 6.31
CA ARG A 169 11.26 -1.49 5.62
C ARG A 169 10.23 -2.59 5.41
N GLY A 170 9.81 -2.81 4.17
CA GLY A 170 8.62 -3.59 3.83
C GLY A 170 7.51 -2.72 3.25
N SER A 171 6.25 -3.05 3.48
CA SER A 171 5.11 -2.30 2.92
C SER A 171 4.57 -1.24 3.89
N GLY A 172 3.77 -0.30 3.39
CA GLY A 172 3.18 0.78 4.19
C GLY A 172 1.88 0.33 4.85
N ILE A 173 0.80 0.28 4.07
CA ILE A 173 -0.53 -0.14 4.52
C ILE A 173 -0.94 -1.41 3.79
N PHE A 174 -1.43 -2.38 4.53
CA PHE A 174 -1.85 -3.68 4.02
C PHE A 174 -3.23 -4.04 4.57
N VAL A 175 -4.19 -4.29 3.67
CA VAL A 175 -5.51 -4.82 4.02
C VAL A 175 -5.79 -6.07 3.21
N GLY A 176 -6.20 -7.18 3.84
CA GLY A 176 -6.43 -8.44 3.14
C GLY A 176 -7.37 -9.41 3.85
N GLY A 177 -7.76 -10.47 3.15
CA GLY A 177 -8.63 -11.52 3.67
C GLY A 177 -10.06 -11.04 3.90
N GLY A 178 -10.85 -11.72 4.74
CA GLY A 178 -12.28 -11.42 4.96
C GLY A 178 -12.54 -10.09 5.69
N VAL A 179 -12.17 -8.97 5.09
CA VAL A 179 -12.27 -7.61 5.66
C VAL A 179 -13.11 -6.74 4.73
N ARG A 180 -14.11 -6.06 5.29
CA ARG A 180 -14.91 -5.05 4.60
C ARG A 180 -14.56 -3.66 5.12
N VAL A 181 -13.92 -2.85 4.30
CA VAL A 181 -13.50 -1.50 4.67
C VAL A 181 -14.42 -0.49 3.98
N SER A 182 -15.12 0.32 4.77
CA SER A 182 -15.97 1.36 4.20
C SER A 182 -15.14 2.52 3.65
N ARG A 183 -14.02 2.86 4.32
CA ARG A 183 -13.07 3.87 3.86
C ARG A 183 -11.67 3.58 4.37
N LEU A 184 -10.70 3.65 3.47
CA LEU A 184 -9.26 3.67 3.76
C LEU A 184 -8.70 5.01 3.28
N HIS A 185 -8.42 5.91 4.22
CA HIS A 185 -7.80 7.21 3.96
C HIS A 185 -6.37 7.21 4.49
N THR A 186 -5.44 7.64 3.65
CA THR A 186 -4.01 7.67 3.98
C THR A 186 -3.44 9.07 3.83
N GLY A 187 -2.58 9.43 4.79
CA GLY A 187 -1.69 10.58 4.72
C GLY A 187 -0.43 10.23 3.94
N GLU A 188 0.72 10.69 4.44
CA GLU A 188 2.03 10.47 3.81
C GLU A 188 2.53 9.03 4.05
N ILE A 189 3.05 8.40 3.01
CA ILE A 189 3.58 7.03 3.05
C ILE A 189 4.94 6.97 2.34
N HIS A 190 5.94 6.44 3.04
CA HIS A 190 7.28 6.17 2.53
C HIS A 190 7.72 4.76 2.87
N THR A 191 8.05 3.98 1.85
CA THR A 191 8.45 2.57 2.01
C THR A 191 9.68 2.22 1.19
N ASP A 192 10.47 1.30 1.70
CA ASP A 192 11.56 0.66 0.97
C ASP A 192 11.53 -0.83 1.32
N GLY A 193 11.10 -1.67 0.38
CA GLY A 193 10.99 -3.12 0.62
C GLY A 193 12.28 -3.77 1.08
N GLY A 194 13.45 -3.19 0.77
CA GLY A 194 14.75 -3.80 1.01
C GLY A 194 14.92 -5.12 0.26
N ILE A 195 14.18 -5.31 -0.84
CA ILE A 195 14.22 -6.51 -1.68
C ILE A 195 15.54 -6.50 -2.45
N ALA A 196 16.24 -7.64 -2.41
CA ALA A 196 17.49 -7.78 -3.13
C ALA A 196 17.25 -7.72 -4.66
N PRO A 197 18.13 -7.07 -5.43
CA PRO A 197 18.05 -7.10 -6.88
C PRO A 197 18.05 -8.54 -7.41
N GLY A 198 17.16 -8.84 -8.36
CA GLY A 198 17.06 -10.19 -8.94
C GLY A 198 16.21 -11.17 -8.13
N THR A 199 15.43 -10.71 -7.15
CA THR A 199 14.38 -11.50 -6.46
C THR A 199 13.03 -11.24 -7.12
N PRO A 200 12.62 -11.98 -8.16
CA PRO A 200 11.44 -11.62 -8.95
C PRO A 200 10.10 -12.00 -8.30
N ASP A 201 10.12 -12.90 -7.32
CA ASP A 201 8.98 -13.52 -6.66
C ASP A 201 8.56 -12.82 -5.35
N LEU A 202 9.17 -11.67 -5.03
CA LEU A 202 8.85 -10.88 -3.84
C LEU A 202 8.58 -9.43 -4.23
N ILE A 203 7.51 -8.87 -3.69
CA ILE A 203 7.13 -7.47 -3.84
C ILE A 203 6.88 -6.80 -2.48
N SER A 204 7.05 -5.49 -2.42
CA SER A 204 6.58 -4.64 -1.33
C SER A 204 5.79 -3.47 -1.90
N GLY A 205 5.31 -2.53 -1.09
CA GLY A 205 4.51 -1.44 -1.61
C GLY A 205 4.01 -0.41 -0.62
N GLY A 206 3.47 0.68 -1.15
CA GLY A 206 2.91 1.76 -0.34
C GLY A 206 1.57 1.36 0.28
N VAL A 207 0.59 1.04 -0.57
CA VAL A 207 -0.75 0.60 -0.14
C VAL A 207 -1.20 -0.64 -0.91
N PHE A 208 -1.50 -1.70 -0.17
CA PHE A 208 -2.03 -2.96 -0.67
C PHE A 208 -3.48 -3.17 -0.25
N VAL A 209 -4.33 -3.47 -1.23
CA VAL A 209 -5.63 -4.14 -1.02
C VAL A 209 -5.52 -5.55 -1.58
N ILE A 210 -5.35 -6.54 -0.71
CA ILE A 210 -5.07 -7.93 -1.07
C ILE A 210 -6.36 -8.74 -1.19
N THR A 211 -6.29 -9.84 -1.94
CA THR A 211 -7.35 -10.83 -2.14
C THR A 211 -8.21 -11.08 -0.90
N GLY A 212 -9.53 -11.09 -1.12
CA GLY A 212 -10.57 -11.27 -0.09
C GLY A 212 -11.06 -9.96 0.52
N ALA A 213 -10.25 -8.89 0.49
CA ALA A 213 -10.69 -7.60 1.00
C ALA A 213 -11.66 -6.93 0.03
N VAL A 214 -12.69 -6.29 0.61
CA VAL A 214 -13.66 -5.46 -0.11
C VAL A 214 -13.61 -4.06 0.47
N VAL A 215 -13.28 -3.07 -0.35
CA VAL A 215 -13.11 -1.68 0.05
C VAL A 215 -14.04 -0.77 -0.75
N SER A 216 -14.91 -0.01 -0.08
CA SER A 216 -15.80 0.91 -0.80
C SER A 216 -15.04 2.13 -1.32
N GLU A 217 -14.15 2.71 -0.51
CA GLU A 217 -13.35 3.86 -0.92
C GLU A 217 -11.91 3.76 -0.39
N VAL A 218 -10.94 3.87 -1.29
CA VAL A 218 -9.53 4.14 -0.95
C VAL A 218 -9.22 5.57 -1.35
N VAL A 219 -8.62 6.34 -0.44
CA VAL A 219 -8.17 7.71 -0.68
C VAL A 219 -6.73 7.86 -0.22
N ASN A 220 -5.83 8.07 -1.17
CA ASN A 220 -4.46 8.53 -0.91
C ASN A 220 -4.43 10.05 -0.98
N ALA A 221 -4.59 10.69 0.18
CA ALA A 221 -4.62 12.15 0.30
C ALA A 221 -3.22 12.74 0.49
N GLY A 222 -2.31 12.02 1.15
CA GLY A 222 -0.89 12.34 1.19
C GLY A 222 -0.08 11.60 0.11
N PRO A 223 1.16 12.01 -0.14
CA PRO A 223 2.02 11.38 -1.15
C PRO A 223 2.37 9.95 -0.73
N VAL A 224 2.46 9.07 -1.73
CA VAL A 224 2.91 7.69 -1.54
C VAL A 224 4.18 7.49 -2.36
N THR A 225 5.29 7.22 -1.67
CA THR A 225 6.62 7.10 -2.27
C THR A 225 7.25 5.77 -1.92
N THR A 226 7.74 5.04 -2.92
CA THR A 226 8.53 3.83 -2.72
C THR A 226 9.95 3.98 -3.26
N TYR A 227 10.90 3.31 -2.60
CA TYR A 227 12.33 3.43 -2.91
C TYR A 227 12.99 2.12 -3.37
N GLY A 228 12.42 0.97 -2.98
CA GLY A 228 13.02 -0.35 -3.17
C GLY A 228 12.69 -1.01 -4.51
N ALA A 229 13.44 -2.06 -4.83
CA ALA A 229 13.19 -2.89 -6.00
C ALA A 229 11.86 -3.64 -5.87
N ASN A 230 11.10 -3.74 -6.97
CA ASN A 230 9.78 -4.38 -7.00
C ASN A 230 8.78 -3.79 -5.99
N ASP A 231 8.94 -2.52 -5.64
CA ASP A 231 7.97 -1.83 -4.79
C ASP A 231 6.81 -1.30 -5.64
N MET A 232 5.63 -1.85 -5.42
CA MET A 232 4.38 -1.41 -6.02
C MET A 232 3.81 -0.26 -5.17
N VAL A 233 3.77 0.97 -5.69
CA VAL A 233 3.34 2.12 -4.90
C VAL A 233 1.89 1.94 -4.42
N LEU A 234 1.00 1.58 -5.35
CA LEU A 234 -0.40 1.23 -5.10
C LEU A 234 -0.72 -0.08 -5.82
N ASP A 235 -1.23 -1.09 -5.11
CA ASP A 235 -1.49 -2.42 -5.67
C ASP A 235 -2.82 -2.99 -5.16
N ASN A 236 -3.66 -3.40 -6.10
CA ASN A 236 -4.96 -3.99 -5.83
C ASN A 236 -5.07 -5.43 -6.35
N TRP A 237 -5.25 -6.38 -5.43
CA TRP A 237 -5.63 -7.77 -5.69
C TRP A 237 -7.07 -8.08 -5.21
N GLY A 238 -7.69 -7.16 -4.45
CA GLY A 238 -9.05 -7.30 -3.89
C GLY A 238 -10.14 -6.65 -4.73
N GLU A 239 -11.25 -6.29 -4.07
CA GLU A 239 -12.37 -5.58 -4.67
C GLU A 239 -12.44 -4.15 -4.13
N VAL A 240 -12.31 -3.16 -5.02
CA VAL A 240 -12.38 -1.74 -4.65
C VAL A 240 -13.44 -1.05 -5.48
N GLN A 241 -14.42 -0.40 -4.84
CA GLN A 241 -15.41 0.35 -5.60
C GLN A 241 -14.81 1.67 -6.14
N HIS A 242 -14.17 2.47 -5.30
CA HIS A 242 -13.51 3.70 -5.75
C HIS A 242 -12.13 3.86 -5.15
N TRP A 243 -11.10 3.97 -5.99
CA TRP A 243 -9.76 4.34 -5.57
C TRP A 243 -9.44 5.75 -6.06
N ARG A 244 -9.05 6.65 -5.14
CA ARG A 244 -8.62 8.01 -5.44
C ARG A 244 -7.22 8.26 -4.91
N ALA A 245 -6.36 8.83 -5.73
CA ALA A 245 -5.10 9.42 -5.29
C ALA A 245 -5.09 10.90 -5.67
N THR A 246 -5.02 11.77 -4.68
CA THR A 246 -5.02 13.24 -4.87
C THR A 246 -3.65 13.87 -4.66
N ALA A 247 -2.71 13.12 -4.11
CA ALA A 247 -1.31 13.51 -3.97
C ALA A 247 -0.39 12.61 -4.82
N PRO A 248 0.87 13.04 -5.06
CA PRO A 248 1.78 12.34 -5.97
C PRO A 248 2.02 10.87 -5.59
N VAL A 249 2.12 10.04 -6.63
CA VAL A 249 2.44 8.60 -6.55
C VAL A 249 3.82 8.42 -7.19
N THR A 250 4.81 8.06 -6.38
CA THR A 250 6.22 8.07 -6.82
C THR A 250 6.92 6.75 -6.53
N SER A 251 7.67 6.23 -7.49
CA SER A 251 8.60 5.12 -7.28
C SER A 251 9.99 5.47 -7.78
N HIS A 252 11.01 5.14 -7.00
CA HIS A 252 12.43 5.35 -7.35
C HIS A 252 13.20 4.05 -7.63
N GLY A 253 12.60 2.90 -7.34
CA GLY A 253 13.26 1.61 -7.42
C GLY A 253 13.09 0.90 -8.78
N PRO A 254 14.04 0.02 -9.15
CA PRO A 254 13.90 -0.81 -10.35
C PRO A 254 12.66 -1.70 -10.26
N SER A 255 12.01 -1.92 -11.40
CA SER A 255 10.74 -2.66 -11.50
C SER A 255 9.61 -2.15 -10.61
N GLY A 256 9.73 -0.94 -10.05
CA GLY A 256 8.66 -0.30 -9.28
C GLY A 256 7.50 0.10 -10.19
N ILE A 257 6.27 0.00 -9.68
CA ILE A 257 5.05 0.31 -10.43
C ILE A 257 4.23 1.35 -9.66
N GLY A 258 3.81 2.42 -10.34
CA GLY A 258 3.01 3.49 -9.73
C GLY A 258 1.62 3.01 -9.31
N PHE A 259 0.92 2.31 -10.20
CA PHE A 259 -0.33 1.64 -9.87
C PHE A 259 -0.45 0.33 -10.63
N VAL A 260 -0.79 -0.76 -9.94
CA VAL A 260 -1.07 -2.05 -10.57
C VAL A 260 -2.39 -2.62 -10.09
N ASN A 261 -3.15 -3.17 -11.03
CA ASN A 261 -4.40 -3.87 -10.76
C ASN A 261 -4.34 -5.33 -11.20
N PHE A 262 -4.73 -6.19 -10.28
CA PHE A 262 -5.05 -7.60 -10.48
C PHE A 262 -6.48 -7.95 -10.04
N GLY A 263 -7.07 -7.14 -9.17
CA GLY A 263 -8.42 -7.32 -8.64
C GLY A 263 -9.51 -6.60 -9.45
N ALA A 264 -10.62 -6.30 -8.79
CA ALA A 264 -11.71 -5.54 -9.40
C ALA A 264 -11.70 -4.09 -8.90
N ILE A 265 -11.78 -3.14 -9.83
CA ILE A 265 -11.98 -1.73 -9.52
C ILE A 265 -13.14 -1.18 -10.35
N ASP A 266 -14.13 -0.54 -9.73
CA ASP A 266 -15.15 0.16 -10.51
C ASP A 266 -14.60 1.50 -11.05
N ARG A 267 -14.04 2.34 -10.18
CA ARG A 267 -13.47 3.63 -10.58
C ARG A 267 -12.09 3.90 -9.96
N LEU A 268 -11.15 4.33 -10.78
CA LEU A 268 -9.81 4.79 -10.38
C LEU A 268 -9.60 6.26 -10.80
N ASP A 269 -9.37 7.17 -9.86
CA ASP A 269 -9.02 8.56 -10.16
C ASP A 269 -7.68 8.94 -9.51
N VAL A 270 -6.64 9.12 -10.33
CA VAL A 270 -5.32 9.59 -9.89
C VAL A 270 -5.13 11.02 -10.40
N THR A 271 -5.46 12.00 -9.57
CA THR A 271 -5.54 13.42 -9.94
C THR A 271 -4.22 14.19 -9.73
N ALA A 272 -3.22 13.51 -9.19
CA ALA A 272 -1.82 13.96 -9.13
C ALA A 272 -0.95 13.11 -10.07
N PRO A 273 0.26 13.56 -10.44
CA PRO A 273 1.11 12.81 -11.37
C PRO A 273 1.62 11.50 -10.76
N ILE A 274 1.67 10.46 -11.60
CA ILE A 274 2.45 9.25 -11.34
C ILE A 274 3.85 9.45 -11.92
N LYS A 275 4.88 9.20 -11.12
CA LYS A 275 6.29 9.22 -11.56
C LYS A 275 7.01 7.96 -11.12
N THR A 276 7.53 7.18 -12.07
CA THR A 276 8.36 6.02 -11.72
C THR A 276 9.70 6.04 -12.43
N THR A 277 10.75 5.71 -11.69
CA THR A 277 12.13 5.75 -12.17
C THR A 277 12.85 4.46 -11.82
N GLY A 278 13.59 3.92 -12.78
CA GLY A 278 14.38 2.71 -12.63
C GLY A 278 14.24 1.80 -13.84
N PRO A 279 15.22 0.91 -14.11
CA PRO A 279 15.07 -0.15 -15.11
C PRO A 279 13.78 -0.94 -14.87
N GLY A 280 13.01 -1.17 -15.93
CA GLY A 280 11.76 -1.90 -15.88
C GLY A 280 10.62 -1.22 -15.13
N ALA A 281 10.77 0.04 -14.69
CA ALA A 281 9.76 0.77 -13.93
C ALA A 281 8.50 1.05 -14.76
N ARG A 282 7.33 1.12 -14.10
CA ARG A 282 6.05 1.23 -14.80
C ARG A 282 5.13 2.26 -14.17
N GLY A 283 4.30 2.91 -14.97
CA GLY A 283 3.37 3.92 -14.48
C GLY A 283 2.08 3.29 -14.00
N PHE A 284 1.32 2.71 -14.92
CA PHE A 284 0.06 2.04 -14.66
C PHE A 284 -0.05 0.69 -15.38
N ASN A 285 -0.51 -0.32 -14.67
CA ASN A 285 -0.69 -1.68 -15.18
C ASN A 285 -2.08 -2.23 -14.85
N LEU A 286 -2.81 -2.68 -15.87
CA LEU A 286 -3.97 -3.57 -15.71
C LEU A 286 -3.57 -4.98 -16.15
N TYR A 287 -3.13 -5.79 -15.18
CA TYR A 287 -2.55 -7.11 -15.42
C TYR A 287 -3.56 -8.25 -15.30
N ASP A 288 -4.50 -8.13 -14.37
CA ASP A 288 -5.62 -9.04 -14.21
C ASP A 288 -6.88 -8.31 -13.72
N GLY A 289 -7.96 -9.07 -13.56
CA GLY A 289 -9.22 -8.58 -13.01
C GLY A 289 -9.96 -7.63 -13.95
N THR A 290 -10.67 -6.66 -13.37
CA THR A 290 -11.55 -5.74 -14.11
C THR A 290 -11.36 -4.30 -13.67
N LEU A 291 -11.55 -3.38 -14.61
CA LEU A 291 -11.53 -1.95 -14.37
C LEU A 291 -12.56 -1.26 -15.28
N ARG A 292 -13.62 -0.66 -14.72
CA ARG A 292 -14.62 0.02 -15.56
C ARG A 292 -14.10 1.36 -16.06
N GLU A 293 -13.53 2.17 -15.20
CA GLU A 293 -13.11 3.53 -15.54
C GLU A 293 -11.85 3.95 -14.79
N ALA A 294 -10.89 4.54 -15.50
CA ALA A 294 -9.72 5.15 -14.90
C ALA A 294 -9.39 6.53 -15.48
N THR A 295 -9.08 7.48 -14.60
CA THR A 295 -8.63 8.83 -14.93
C THR A 295 -7.28 9.11 -14.29
N PHE A 296 -6.34 9.65 -15.07
CA PHE A 296 -5.02 10.06 -14.60
C PHE A 296 -4.73 11.52 -14.95
N ALA A 297 -4.03 12.23 -14.05
CA ALA A 297 -3.50 13.56 -14.33
C ALA A 297 -2.38 13.52 -15.37
N GLY A 298 -1.45 12.59 -15.21
CA GLY A 298 -0.33 12.38 -16.12
C GLY A 298 0.58 11.30 -15.59
N ILE A 299 1.29 10.63 -16.50
CA ILE A 299 2.15 9.50 -16.18
C ILE A 299 3.52 9.75 -16.79
N GLY A 300 4.55 9.75 -15.93
CA GLY A 300 5.95 9.86 -16.33
C GLY A 300 6.74 8.64 -15.88
N THR A 301 7.44 7.99 -16.81
CA THR A 301 8.33 6.87 -16.49
C THR A 301 9.70 7.02 -17.12
N SER A 302 10.73 6.55 -16.43
CA SER A 302 12.12 6.65 -16.90
C SER A 302 12.95 5.45 -16.51
N GLY A 303 13.66 4.86 -17.48
CA GLY A 303 14.55 3.71 -17.31
C GLY A 303 14.42 2.75 -18.49
N ASP A 304 15.45 1.94 -18.70
CA ASP A 304 15.43 0.94 -19.77
C ASP A 304 14.35 -0.12 -19.52
N GLY A 305 13.58 -0.46 -20.54
CA GLY A 305 12.41 -1.34 -20.43
C GLY A 305 11.24 -0.77 -19.60
N SER A 306 11.22 0.54 -19.35
CA SER A 306 10.13 1.19 -18.62
C SER A 306 8.85 1.32 -19.45
N VAL A 307 7.70 1.24 -18.80
CA VAL A 307 6.40 1.29 -19.49
C VAL A 307 5.48 2.32 -18.84
N GLY A 308 4.96 3.27 -19.61
CA GLY A 308 4.04 4.28 -19.09
C GLY A 308 2.72 3.63 -18.65
N ILE A 309 2.00 3.06 -19.61
CA ILE A 309 0.73 2.34 -19.40
C ILE A 309 0.83 0.97 -20.07
N GLN A 310 0.45 -0.09 -19.35
CA GLN A 310 0.26 -1.41 -19.94
C GLN A 310 -1.10 -2.02 -19.58
N ILE A 311 -1.87 -2.36 -20.61
CA ILE A 311 -3.19 -2.99 -20.46
C ILE A 311 -3.16 -4.40 -21.02
N SER A 312 -3.57 -5.38 -20.22
CA SER A 312 -3.59 -6.80 -20.59
C SER A 312 -4.94 -7.48 -20.34
N LYS A 313 -5.94 -6.72 -19.89
CA LYS A 313 -7.32 -7.18 -19.67
C LYS A 313 -8.34 -6.18 -20.17
N PRO A 314 -9.62 -6.58 -20.31
CA PRO A 314 -10.68 -5.68 -20.68
C PRO A 314 -10.89 -4.54 -19.69
N MET A 315 -11.13 -3.33 -20.19
CA MET A 315 -11.57 -2.17 -19.42
C MET A 315 -12.49 -1.25 -20.21
N GLY A 316 -13.33 -0.50 -19.51
CA GLY A 316 -14.29 0.41 -20.14
C GLY A 316 -13.62 1.64 -20.73
N SER A 317 -13.15 2.55 -19.88
CA SER A 317 -12.52 3.80 -20.33
C SER A 317 -11.27 4.17 -19.54
N LEU A 318 -10.27 4.68 -20.27
CA LEU A 318 -9.01 5.20 -19.75
C LEU A 318 -8.80 6.62 -20.25
N THR A 319 -8.80 7.59 -19.34
CA THR A 319 -8.52 9.00 -19.65
C THR A 319 -7.25 9.46 -18.97
N VAL A 320 -6.35 10.08 -19.73
CA VAL A 320 -5.21 10.85 -19.18
C VAL A 320 -5.42 12.31 -19.57
N THR A 321 -5.53 13.18 -18.58
CA THR A 321 -5.81 14.61 -18.80
C THR A 321 -4.58 15.39 -19.26
N GLY A 322 -3.39 14.97 -18.84
CA GLY A 322 -2.11 15.48 -19.30
C GLY A 322 -1.40 14.50 -20.23
N ASP A 323 -0.09 14.35 -20.01
CA ASP A 323 0.78 13.56 -20.88
C ASP A 323 1.04 12.14 -20.34
N VAL A 324 1.40 11.25 -21.26
CA VAL A 324 2.03 9.96 -20.96
C VAL A 324 3.43 10.00 -21.58
N ARG A 325 4.46 10.05 -20.74
CA ARG A 325 5.86 10.20 -21.18
C ARG A 325 6.71 9.07 -20.62
N THR A 326 7.43 8.40 -21.51
CA THR A 326 8.38 7.34 -21.15
C THR A 326 9.75 7.64 -21.73
N SER A 327 10.83 7.38 -20.99
CA SER A 327 12.20 7.52 -21.48
C SER A 327 13.07 6.31 -21.12
N GLY A 328 13.91 5.88 -22.05
CA GLY A 328 14.76 4.69 -21.89
C GLY A 328 14.90 3.90 -23.19
N GLY A 329 15.70 2.84 -23.17
CA GLY A 329 15.87 1.87 -24.24
C GLY A 329 15.29 0.50 -23.89
N GLU A 330 15.97 -0.55 -24.34
CA GLU A 330 15.65 -1.94 -23.98
C GLU A 330 16.29 -2.32 -22.64
N GLY A 331 15.53 -2.98 -21.77
CA GLY A 331 16.00 -3.44 -20.46
C GLY A 331 15.15 -4.56 -19.89
N LEU A 332 15.61 -5.17 -18.80
CA LEU A 332 14.86 -6.18 -18.08
C LEU A 332 13.75 -5.52 -17.26
N SER A 333 12.54 -6.08 -17.32
CA SER A 333 11.39 -5.63 -16.53
C SER A 333 10.70 -6.82 -15.88
N LEU A 334 10.20 -6.64 -14.65
CA LEU A 334 9.39 -7.64 -13.97
C LEU A 334 7.96 -7.63 -14.52
N VAL A 335 7.50 -8.80 -14.99
CA VAL A 335 6.12 -9.04 -15.41
C VAL A 335 5.63 -10.29 -14.70
N LYS A 336 4.68 -10.14 -13.77
CA LYS A 336 4.03 -11.26 -13.06
C LYS A 336 5.03 -12.29 -12.49
N GLY A 337 6.06 -11.83 -11.79
CA GLY A 337 7.07 -12.69 -11.18
C GLY A 337 8.20 -13.17 -12.11
N VAL A 338 8.28 -12.68 -13.35
CA VAL A 338 9.32 -13.09 -14.33
C VAL A 338 10.02 -11.88 -14.93
N GLN A 339 11.36 -11.93 -15.05
CA GLN A 339 12.13 -10.92 -15.77
C GLN A 339 12.08 -11.15 -17.28
N VAL A 340 11.67 -10.14 -18.02
CA VAL A 340 11.57 -10.17 -19.49
C VAL A 340 12.26 -8.96 -20.12
N PRO A 341 12.96 -9.12 -21.25
CA PRO A 341 13.49 -7.98 -22.00
C PRO A 341 12.32 -7.22 -22.64
N LEU A 342 12.24 -5.93 -22.37
CA LEU A 342 11.25 -5.03 -22.96
C LEU A 342 11.91 -3.73 -23.41
N LYS A 343 11.37 -3.13 -24.46
CA LYS A 343 11.69 -1.77 -24.86
C LYS A 343 10.84 -0.77 -24.09
N ALA A 344 11.39 0.41 -23.88
CA ALA A 344 10.64 1.48 -23.26
C ALA A 344 9.48 1.92 -24.17
N VAL A 345 8.27 2.06 -23.61
CA VAL A 345 7.05 2.42 -24.36
C VAL A 345 6.10 3.27 -23.50
N ALA A 346 5.41 4.24 -24.10
CA ALA A 346 4.47 5.10 -23.37
C ALA A 346 3.12 4.43 -23.15
N VAL A 347 2.54 3.83 -24.19
CA VAL A 347 1.29 3.06 -24.09
C VAL A 347 1.44 1.72 -24.77
N SER A 348 1.14 0.63 -24.06
CA SER A 348 1.18 -0.73 -24.59
C SER A 348 -0.12 -1.48 -24.27
N VAL A 349 -0.88 -1.86 -25.29
CA VAL A 349 -2.06 -2.72 -25.16
C VAL A 349 -1.67 -4.11 -25.64
N LYS A 350 -1.55 -5.05 -24.71
CA LYS A 350 -1.11 -6.42 -24.97
C LYS A 350 -2.27 -7.29 -25.49
N PRO A 351 -1.99 -8.50 -26.04
CA PRO A 351 -3.03 -9.47 -26.36
C PRO A 351 -3.94 -9.73 -25.15
N GLY A 352 -5.26 -9.72 -25.37
CA GLY A 352 -6.27 -9.81 -24.31
C GLY A 352 -6.63 -8.46 -23.66
N GLY A 353 -5.85 -7.40 -23.90
CA GLY A 353 -6.27 -6.04 -23.62
C GLY A 353 -7.39 -5.61 -24.58
N ASP A 354 -8.48 -5.12 -24.02
CA ASP A 354 -9.63 -4.62 -24.76
C ASP A 354 -10.14 -3.35 -24.07
N ILE A 355 -9.89 -2.20 -24.69
CA ILE A 355 -10.23 -0.90 -24.13
C ILE A 355 -11.40 -0.33 -24.92
N GLY A 356 -12.53 -0.04 -24.26
CA GLY A 356 -13.65 0.62 -24.91
C GLY A 356 -13.28 2.01 -25.44
N SER A 357 -12.65 2.85 -24.60
CA SER A 357 -12.17 4.18 -24.97
C SER A 357 -10.84 4.53 -24.28
N LEU A 358 -9.85 4.95 -25.07
CA LEU A 358 -8.57 5.47 -24.61
C LEU A 358 -8.40 6.91 -25.07
N VAL A 359 -8.38 7.86 -24.13
CA VAL A 359 -8.23 9.29 -24.39
C VAL A 359 -7.01 9.82 -23.65
N VAL A 360 -6.03 10.37 -24.38
CA VAL A 360 -4.90 11.10 -23.81
C VAL A 360 -4.93 12.54 -24.30
N ARG A 361 -5.44 13.46 -23.49
CA ARG A 361 -5.64 14.86 -23.94
C ARG A 361 -4.33 15.57 -24.27
N GLY A 362 -3.24 15.19 -23.59
CA GLY A 362 -1.91 15.70 -23.86
C GLY A 362 -1.18 14.89 -24.95
N THR A 363 0.11 14.70 -24.71
CA THR A 363 1.04 14.01 -25.61
C THR A 363 1.36 12.62 -25.09
N ILE A 364 1.33 11.63 -25.99
CA ILE A 364 1.96 10.33 -25.77
C ILE A 364 3.37 10.41 -26.37
N ALA A 365 4.41 10.40 -25.53
CA ALA A 365 5.78 10.56 -26.00
C ALA A 365 6.75 9.52 -25.44
N THR A 366 7.66 9.09 -26.31
CA THR A 366 8.86 8.34 -25.91
C THR A 366 10.14 9.06 -26.26
N ARG A 367 11.18 8.85 -25.45
CA ARG A 367 12.56 9.27 -25.73
C ARG A 367 13.52 8.11 -25.52
N GLY A 368 14.18 7.67 -26.59
CA GLY A 368 15.10 6.54 -26.53
C GLY A 368 15.57 6.09 -27.91
N SER A 369 16.52 5.17 -27.93
CA SER A 369 16.96 4.53 -29.17
C SER A 369 16.00 3.40 -29.53
N ASP A 370 15.45 3.44 -30.75
CA ASP A 370 14.62 2.35 -31.30
C ASP A 370 13.38 1.97 -30.45
N VAL A 371 12.71 2.99 -29.92
CA VAL A 371 11.49 2.86 -29.08
C VAL A 371 10.25 3.41 -29.77
N ALA A 372 9.11 2.72 -29.59
CA ALA A 372 7.80 3.17 -30.04
C ALA A 372 7.07 3.92 -28.92
N SER A 373 6.22 4.89 -29.26
CA SER A 373 5.38 5.58 -28.25
C SER A 373 4.11 4.81 -27.92
N VAL A 374 3.55 4.10 -28.91
CA VAL A 374 2.31 3.34 -28.78
C VAL A 374 2.49 1.97 -29.42
N GLU A 375 2.11 0.92 -28.70
CA GLU A 375 2.02 -0.46 -29.17
C GLU A 375 0.61 -0.97 -28.89
N ILE A 376 -0.12 -1.43 -29.92
CA ILE A 376 -1.47 -1.98 -29.77
C ILE A 376 -1.51 -3.35 -30.44
N ASP A 377 -1.36 -4.38 -29.62
CA ASP A 377 -1.52 -5.80 -29.99
C ASP A 377 -2.88 -6.36 -29.56
N GLY A 378 -3.64 -5.59 -28.77
CA GLY A 378 -5.01 -5.88 -28.35
C GLY A 378 -6.04 -5.06 -29.15
N HIS A 379 -7.18 -4.74 -28.51
CA HIS A 379 -8.24 -3.94 -29.10
C HIS A 379 -8.41 -2.60 -28.36
N VAL A 380 -8.65 -1.53 -29.14
CA VAL A 380 -9.03 -0.22 -28.64
C VAL A 380 -10.19 0.28 -29.49
N GLY A 381 -11.38 0.39 -28.92
CA GLY A 381 -12.60 0.76 -29.65
C GLY A 381 -12.58 2.22 -30.10
N HIS A 382 -12.25 3.13 -29.19
CA HIS A 382 -12.02 4.55 -29.50
C HIS A 382 -10.65 4.99 -28.98
N PHE A 383 -9.88 5.65 -29.83
CA PHE A 383 -8.57 6.18 -29.49
C PHE A 383 -8.48 7.66 -29.88
N GLU A 384 -8.27 8.52 -28.88
CA GLU A 384 -8.06 9.96 -29.05
C GLU A 384 -6.78 10.39 -28.33
N THR A 385 -5.96 11.19 -29.00
CA THR A 385 -4.78 11.79 -28.37
C THR A 385 -4.48 13.17 -28.93
N GLY A 386 -3.95 14.07 -28.11
CA GLY A 386 -3.53 15.40 -28.54
C GLY A 386 -2.36 15.33 -29.52
N SER A 387 -1.33 14.54 -29.21
CA SER A 387 -0.26 14.21 -30.16
C SER A 387 0.52 12.94 -29.77
N ILE A 388 1.25 12.36 -30.73
CA ILE A 388 2.14 11.21 -30.51
C ILE A 388 3.53 11.59 -31.02
N THR A 389 4.57 11.42 -30.20
CA THR A 389 5.95 11.74 -30.60
C THR A 389 6.97 10.72 -30.10
N ALA A 390 7.76 10.14 -31.01
CA ALA A 390 8.94 9.34 -30.67
C ALA A 390 10.21 10.16 -30.95
N MET A 391 10.98 10.45 -29.91
CA MET A 391 12.25 11.19 -30.01
C MET A 391 13.43 10.24 -29.91
N ARG A 392 14.35 10.30 -30.87
CA ARG A 392 15.66 9.64 -30.72
C ARG A 392 16.45 10.34 -29.62
N ALA A 393 17.23 9.58 -28.85
CA ALA A 393 18.23 10.18 -27.98
C ALA A 393 19.21 11.00 -28.84
N SER A 394 19.40 12.28 -28.54
CA SER A 394 20.43 13.09 -29.20
C SER A 394 21.78 12.43 -28.90
N ALA A 395 22.53 12.09 -29.94
CA ALA A 395 23.92 11.71 -29.76
C ALA A 395 24.63 12.90 -29.08
N VAL A 396 25.09 12.69 -27.84
CA VAL A 396 26.05 13.60 -27.24
C VAL A 396 27.31 13.42 -28.08
N LEU A 397 27.53 14.34 -29.02
CA LEU A 397 28.82 14.49 -29.68
C LEU A 397 29.79 14.90 -28.57
N GLY A 398 30.63 13.95 -28.16
CA GLY A 398 31.68 14.16 -27.17
C GLY A 398 32.80 15.06 -27.66
#